data_AF-F5YA53-F1
#
_entry.id   AF-F5YA53-F1
#
_cell.length_a   1.000
_cell.length_b   1.000
_cell.length_c   1.000
_cell.angle_alpha   90.00
_cell.angle_beta   90.00
_cell.angle_gamma   90.00
#
_symmetry.space_group_name_H-M   'P 1'
#
loop_
_entity.id
_entity.type
_entity.pdbx_description
1 polymer ?
#
loop_
_entity_poly.entity_id
_entity_poly.type
_entity_poly.pdbx_seq_one_letter_code
_entity_poly.pdbx_strand_id
1 'polypeptide(L)' 'MQSLIAKHDLKNKVELGGVFCMGKCDTGVSVTVDKAYHSVQPENVEAFFKEAVLKKLA' A
#
# COMPACT_ATOMS: atom_id res chain seq x y z
N MET A 1 0.02 4.44 5.49
CA MET A 1 0.49 3.12 5.03
C MET A 1 1.86 2.74 5.58
N GLN A 2 2.91 3.56 5.43
CA GLN A 2 4.26 3.25 5.94
C GLN A 2 4.28 2.88 7.44
N SER A 3 3.49 3.57 8.27
CA SER A 3 3.36 3.28 9.70
C SER A 3 2.75 1.91 10.02
N LEU A 4 1.84 1.41 9.18
CA LEU A 4 1.21 0.08 9.34
C LEU A 4 2.20 -1.04 9.01
N ILE A 5 3.00 -0.85 7.97
CA ILE A 5 4.09 -1.75 7.58
C ILE A 5 5.11 -1.85 8.71
N ALA A 6 5.48 -0.71 9.31
CA ALA A 6 6.37 -0.69 10.47
C ALA A 6 5.74 -1.35 11.71
N LYS A 7 4.46 -1.09 11.99
CA LYS A 7 3.73 -1.72 13.11
C LYS A 7 3.64 -3.23 13.01
N HIS A 8 3.50 -3.76 11.80
CA HIS A 8 3.40 -5.20 11.54
C HIS A 8 4.75 -5.85 11.22
N ASP A 9 5.87 -5.11 11.33
CA ASP A 9 7.21 -5.56 10.96
C ASP A 9 7.30 -6.13 9.51
N LEU A 10 6.45 -5.62 8.63
CA LEU A 10 6.35 -6.09 7.25
C LEU A 10 7.40 -5.45 6.34
N LYS A 11 8.32 -4.64 6.88
CA LYS A 11 9.43 -4.06 6.11
C LYS A 11 10.29 -5.09 5.40
N ASN A 12 10.43 -6.29 5.97
CA ASN A 12 11.22 -7.36 5.36
C ASN A 12 10.42 -8.14 4.30
N LYS A 13 9.09 -8.10 4.36
CA LYS A 13 8.18 -8.80 3.45
C LYS A 13 7.62 -7.92 2.33
N VAL A 14 7.66 -6.60 2.51
CA VAL A 14 7.04 -5.62 1.61
C VAL A 14 8.08 -4.61 1.17
N GLU A 15 8.31 -4.56 -0.14
CA GLU A 15 9.16 -3.55 -0.76
C GLU A 15 8.31 -2.33 -1.15
N LEU A 16 8.56 -1.19 -0.50
CA LEU A 16 7.92 0.07 -0.82
C LEU A 16 8.75 0.81 -1.87
N GLY A 17 8.38 0.67 -3.14
CA GLY A 17 8.91 1.48 -4.23
C GLY A 17 8.12 2.78 -4.40
N GLY A 18 8.78 3.93 -4.30
CA GLY A 18 8.20 5.22 -4.67
C GLY A 18 8.45 5.51 -6.15
N VAL A 19 7.40 5.65 -6.95
CA VAL A 19 7.52 6.14 -8.33
C VAL A 19 7.27 7.65 -8.36
N PHE A 20 8.10 8.38 -9.08
CA PHE A 20 7.95 9.82 -9.24
C PHE A 20 6.85 10.12 -10.26
N CYS A 21 5.77 10.76 -9.80
CA CYS A 21 4.58 11.13 -10.58
C CYS A 21 3.88 9.95 -11.30
N MET A 22 2.83 9.41 -10.66
CA MET A 22 1.95 8.39 -11.25
C MET A 22 0.86 8.97 -12.17
N GLY A 23 0.96 10.25 -12.56
CA GLY A 23 -0.01 10.93 -13.41
C GLY A 23 -1.41 11.12 -12.81
N LYS A 24 -1.59 10.80 -11.52
CA LYS A 24 -2.85 10.90 -10.78
C LYS A 24 -2.62 11.60 -9.44
N CYS A 25 -2.59 12.93 -9.47
CA CYS A 25 -2.40 13.76 -8.28
C CYS A 25 -3.70 14.00 -7.48
N ASP A 26 -4.84 13.58 -8.00
CA ASP A 26 -6.16 14.05 -7.52
C ASP A 26 -6.84 13.10 -6.50
N THR A 27 -6.46 11.81 -6.48
CA THR A 27 -7.14 10.78 -5.68
C THR A 27 -6.19 10.02 -4.76
N GLY A 28 -5.89 10.63 -3.62
CA GLY A 28 -5.38 9.93 -2.43
C GLY A 28 -4.05 9.18 -2.60
N VAL A 29 -3.93 8.06 -1.88
CA VAL A 29 -2.70 7.25 -1.86
C VAL A 29 -2.79 6.19 -2.96
N SER A 30 -1.96 6.35 -3.99
CA SER A 30 -1.82 5.38 -5.07
C SER A 30 -0.75 4.34 -4.70
N VAL A 31 -1.12 3.07 -4.64
CA VAL A 31 -0.17 1.96 -4.42
C VAL A 31 -0.36 0.88 -5.45
N THR A 32 0.74 0.28 -5.88
CA THR A 32 0.68 -0.89 -6.77
C THR A 32 1.07 -2.11 -5.97
N VAL A 33 0.17 -3.07 -5.84
CA VAL A 33 0.40 -4.34 -5.15
C VAL A 33 0.40 -5.42 -6.22
N ASP A 34 1.48 -6.17 -6.35
CA ASP A 34 1.56 -7.29 -7.31
C ASP A 34 1.28 -6.89 -8.77
N LYS A 35 1.82 -5.74 -9.19
CA LYS A 35 1.55 -5.12 -10.51
C LYS A 35 0.10 -4.64 -10.72
N ALA A 36 -0.80 -4.79 -9.75
CA ALA A 36 -2.14 -4.22 -9.78
C ALA A 36 -2.16 -2.85 -9.10
N TYR A 37 -2.61 -1.83 -9.81
CA TYR A 37 -2.80 -0.49 -9.26
C TYR A 37 -4.04 -0.45 -8.36
N HIS A 38 -3.87 0.11 -7.16
CA HIS A 38 -4.93 0.38 -6.22
C HIS A 38 -4.88 1.84 -5.76
N SER A 39 -6.02 2.51 -5.81
CA SER A 39 -6.20 3.81 -5.18
C SER A 39 -6.82 3.58 -3.81
N VAL A 40 -6.14 4.05 -2.77
CA VAL A 40 -6.51 3.83 -1.38
C VAL A 40 -6.75 5.16 -0.71
N GLN A 41 -7.88 5.27 -0.02
CA GLN A 41 -8.19 6.42 0.81
C GLN A 41 -7.51 6.27 2.18
N PRO A 42 -7.13 7.39 2.84
CA PRO A 42 -6.51 7.34 4.16
C PRO A 42 -7.40 6.69 5.22
N GLU A 43 -8.73 6.79 5.10
CA GLU A 43 -9.71 6.16 6.00
C GLU A 43 -9.78 4.62 5.86
N ASN A 44 -9.56 4.08 4.65
CA ASN A 44 -9.69 2.65 4.36
C ASN A 44 -8.33 1.96 4.16
N VAL A 45 -7.23 2.68 4.39
CA VAL A 45 -5.87 2.18 4.19
C VAL A 45 -5.55 0.99 5.08
N GLU A 46 -6.12 0.92 6.29
CA GLU A 46 -5.91 -0.18 7.22
C GLU A 46 -6.55 -1.48 6.74
N ALA A 47 -7.82 -1.42 6.31
CA ALA A 47 -8.53 -2.58 5.80
C ALA A 47 -7.91 -3.05 4.48
N PHE A 48 -7.63 -2.13 3.56
CA PHE A 48 -6.94 -2.44 2.31
C PHE A 48 -5.58 -3.10 2.57
N PHE A 49 -4.80 -2.57 3.52
CA PHE A 49 -3.51 -3.17 3.87
C PHE A 49 -3.67 -4.60 4.41
N LYS A 50 -4.67 -4.85 5.26
CA LYS A 50 -4.96 -6.21 5.75
C LYS A 50 -5.38 -7.17 4.64
N GLU A 51 -6.22 -6.73 3.71
CA GLU A 51 -6.74 -7.60 2.65
C GLU A 51 -5.79 -7.76 1.46
N ALA A 52 -5.10 -6.70 1.04
CA ALA A 52 -4.24 -6.74 -0.14
C ALA A 52 -2.79 -7.12 0.20
N VAL A 53 -2.29 -6.73 1.38
CA VAL A 53 -0.90 -7.00 1.79
C VAL A 53 -0.84 -8.22 2.70
N LEU A 54 -1.50 -8.21 3.87
CA LEU A 54 -1.44 -9.33 4.81
C LEU A 54 -1.95 -10.65 4.20
N LYS A 55 -3.02 -10.61 3.40
CA LYS A 55 -3.54 -11.82 2.71
C LYS A 55 -2.60 -12.37 1.64
N LYS A 56 -1.78 -11.52 1.01
CA LYS A 56 -0.74 -11.95 0.04
C LYS A 56 0.54 -12.46 0.72
N LEU A 57 0.76 -12.09 1.97
CA LEU A 57 1.92 -12.51 2.77
C LEU A 57 1.66 -13.75 3.64
N ALA A 58 0.42 -14.23 3.65
CA ALA A 58 -0.04 -15.44 4.33
C ALA A 58 0.33 -16.70 3.53
#